data_AF-A0A1I5YLV6-F1
#
_entry.id   AF-A0A1I5YLV6-F1
#
_cell.length_a   1.000
_cell.length_b   1.000
_cell.length_c   1.000
_cell.angle_alpha   90.00
_cell.angle_beta   90.00
_cell.angle_gamma   90.00
#
_symmetry.space_group_name_H-M   'P 1'
#
loop_
_entity.id
_entity.type
_entity.pdbx_description
1 polymer ?
#
loop_
_entity_poly.entity_id
_entity_poly.type
_entity_poly.pdbx_seq_one_letter_code
_entity_poly.pdbx_strand_id
1 'polypeptide(L)' 'MELLVQAGFFLNPILAIVFCLNLVALIKKVSSDSNAGTSKNTFWMTISATYIIFSITWLLMFLL' A
#
# COMPACT_ATOMS: atom_id res chain seq x y z
N MET A 1 9.79 7.46 20.04
CA MET A 1 8.61 8.03 19.34
C MET A 1 9.06 8.76 18.08
N GLU A 2 10.01 9.70 18.18
CA GLU A 2 10.68 10.40 17.07
C GLU A 2 11.07 9.50 15.87
N LEU A 3 11.80 8.40 16.12
CA LEU A 3 12.29 7.50 15.06
C LEU A 3 11.15 6.82 14.28
N LEU A 4 10.05 6.45 14.96
CA LEU A 4 8.90 5.82 14.32
C LEU A 4 8.13 6.82 13.45
N VAL A 5 8.06 8.08 13.88
CA VAL A 5 7.43 9.17 13.12
C VAL A 5 8.26 9.49 11.87
N GLN A 6 9.59 9.61 12.00
CA GLN A 6 10.47 9.79 10.83
C GLN A 6 10.38 8.60 9.87
N ALA A 7 10.40 7.37 10.37
CA ALA A 7 10.24 6.19 9.54
C ALA A 7 8.91 6.20 8.77
N GLY A 8 7.79 6.53 9.44
CA GLY A 8 6.48 6.66 8.79
C GLY A 8 6.44 7.75 7.73
N PHE A 9 7.11 8.89 7.96
CA PHE A 9 7.18 10.00 7.00
C PHE A 9 7.83 9.60 5.68
N PHE A 10 8.89 8.77 5.72
CA PHE A 10 9.55 8.26 4.52
C PHE A 10 8.91 7.00 3.95
N LEU A 11 8.35 6.12 4.80
CA LEU A 11 7.80 4.85 4.37
C LEU A 11 6.42 4.98 3.72
N ASN A 12 5.57 5.89 4.20
CA ASN A 12 4.24 6.16 3.63
C ASN A 12 4.26 6.50 2.13
N PRO A 13 5.06 7.47 1.64
CA PRO A 13 5.11 7.77 0.20
C PRO A 13 5.64 6.61 -0.62
N ILE A 14 6.61 5.84 -0.11
CA ILE A 14 7.12 4.65 -0.79
C ILE A 14 6.01 3.60 -0.93
N LEU A 15 5.28 3.32 0.14
CA LEU A 15 4.18 2.36 0.13
C LEU A 15 3.01 2.82 -0.74
N ALA A 16 2.74 4.11 -0.83
CA ALA A 16 1.75 4.66 -1.76
C ALA A 16 2.15 4.41 -3.22
N ILE A 17 3.42 4.59 -3.58
CA ILE A 17 3.93 4.26 -4.93
C ILE A 17 3.78 2.75 -5.19
N VAL A 18 4.19 1.91 -4.24
CA VAL A 18 4.07 0.45 -4.35
C VAL A 18 2.61 0.03 -4.54
N PHE A 19 1.69 0.62 -3.78
CA PHE A 19 0.25 0.38 -3.91
C PHE A 19 -0.25 0.71 -5.31
N CYS A 20 0.01 1.94 -5.78
CA CYS A 20 -0.44 2.41 -7.10
C CYS A 20 0.11 1.55 -8.24
N LEU A 21 1.41 1.26 -8.23
CA LEU A 21 2.04 0.46 -9.28
C LEU A 21 1.52 -0.99 -9.30
N ASN A 22 1.34 -1.61 -8.13
CA ASN A 22 0.80 -2.97 -8.08
C ASN A 22 -0.66 -3.03 -8.48
N LEU A 23 -1.47 -2.03 -8.13
CA LEU A 23 -2.86 -1.94 -8.57
C LEU A 23 -2.96 -1.80 -10.10
N VAL A 24 -2.20 -0.89 -10.70
CA VAL A 24 -2.17 -0.72 -12.16
C VAL A 24 -1.69 -1.99 -12.85
N ALA A 25 -0.64 -2.63 -12.33
CA ALA A 25 -0.13 -3.89 -12.86
C ALA A 25 -1.15 -5.03 -12.75
N LEU A 26 -1.86 -5.11 -11.61
CA LEU A 26 -2.92 -6.10 -11.37
C LEU A 26 -4.07 -5.92 -12.37
N ILE A 27 -4.56 -4.70 -12.53
CA ILE A 27 -5.64 -4.37 -13.48
C ILE A 27 -5.22 -4.75 -14.91
N LYS A 28 -4.01 -4.36 -15.33
CA LYS A 28 -3.47 -4.72 -16.66
C LYS A 28 -3.38 -6.23 -16.84
N LYS A 29 -2.94 -6.97 -15.81
CA LYS A 29 -2.83 -8.44 -15.87
C LYS A 29 -4.19 -9.10 -16.03
N VAL A 30 -5.13 -8.78 -15.15
CA VAL A 30 -6.48 -9.36 -15.16
C VAL A 30 -7.22 -9.02 -16.45
N SER A 31 -7.00 -7.82 -16.99
CA SER A 31 -7.57 -7.40 -18.28
C SER A 31 -6.95 -8.07 -19.50
N SER A 32 -5.71 -8.56 -19.41
CA SER A 32 -4.99 -9.16 -20.56
C SER A 32 -5.09 -10.68 -20.58
N ASP A 33 -5.10 -11.32 -19.41
CA ASP A 33 -5.18 -12.76 -19.24
C ASP A 33 -5.86 -13.09 -17.90
N SER A 34 -7.03 -13.72 -17.98
CA SER A 34 -7.83 -14.11 -16.81
C SER A 34 -7.19 -15.21 -15.96
N ASN A 35 -6.22 -15.95 -16.50
CA ASN A 35 -5.46 -16.98 -15.79
C ASN A 35 -4.10 -16.48 -15.29
N ALA A 36 -3.76 -15.20 -15.52
CA ALA A 36 -2.49 -14.65 -15.09
C ALA A 36 -2.37 -14.68 -13.57
N GLY A 37 -1.26 -15.20 -13.05
CA GLY A 37 -0.98 -15.20 -11.62
C GLY A 37 -0.94 -13.79 -11.04
N THR A 38 -1.95 -13.44 -10.25
CA THR A 38 -2.12 -12.11 -9.61
C THR A 38 -1.57 -12.05 -8.18
N SER A 39 -1.28 -13.22 -7.58
CA SER A 39 -0.91 -13.36 -6.15
C SER A 39 0.16 -12.37 -5.69
N LYS A 40 1.25 -12.19 -6.45
CA LYS A 40 2.33 -11.26 -6.09
C LYS A 40 1.86 -9.80 -6.04
N ASN A 41 1.11 -9.36 -7.05
CA ASN A 41 0.63 -7.98 -7.11
C ASN A 41 -0.40 -7.72 -6.00
N THR A 42 -1.30 -8.68 -5.76
CA THR A 42 -2.27 -8.63 -4.67
C THR A 42 -1.56 -8.56 -3.31
N PHE A 43 -0.54 -9.38 -3.07
CA PHE A 43 0.20 -9.38 -1.80
C PHE A 43 0.84 -8.03 -1.49
N TRP A 44 1.56 -7.44 -2.44
CA TRP A 44 2.19 -6.12 -2.26
C TRP A 44 1.16 -4.99 -2.13
N MET A 45 0.06 -5.07 -2.89
CA MET A 45 -1.05 -4.13 -2.77
C MET A 45 -1.73 -4.22 -1.40
N THR A 46 -1.98 -5.41 -0.88
CA THR A 46 -2.60 -5.60 0.44
C THR A 46 -1.70 -5.08 1.55
N ILE A 47 -0.41 -5.43 1.56
CA ILE A 47 0.52 -4.95 2.60
C ILE A 47 0.60 -3.42 2.60
N SER A 48 0.75 -2.81 1.43
CA SER A 48 0.82 -1.35 1.32
C SER A 48 -0.50 -0.68 1.74
N ALA A 49 -1.65 -1.22 1.32
CA ALA A 49 -2.95 -0.71 1.72
C ALA A 49 -3.19 -0.81 3.24
N THR A 50 -2.88 -1.96 3.84
CA THR A 50 -3.03 -2.16 5.29
C THR A 50 -2.19 -1.16 6.07
N TYR A 51 -0.94 -0.93 5.66
CA TYR A 51 -0.07 0.03 6.34
C TYR A 51 -0.54 1.48 6.18
N ILE A 52 -1.00 1.86 4.98
CA ILE A 52 -1.55 3.21 4.73
C ILE A 52 -2.79 3.45 5.59
N ILE A 53 -3.74 2.51 5.61
CA ILE A 53 -4.95 2.62 6.44
C ILE A 53 -4.59 2.68 7.91
N PHE A 54 -3.69 1.82 8.39
CA PHE A 54 -3.20 1.85 9.77
C PHE A 54 -2.62 3.23 10.13
N SER A 55 -1.81 3.81 9.23
CA SER A 55 -1.22 5.14 9.42
C SER A 55 -2.27 6.25 9.48
N ILE A 56 -3.29 6.19 8.63
CA ILE A 56 -4.41 7.15 8.65
C ILE A 56 -5.25 6.98 9.92
N THR A 57 -5.55 5.76 10.35
CA THR A 57 -6.29 5.49 11.59
C THR A 57 -5.54 6.03 12.80
N TRP A 58 -4.22 5.85 12.86
CA TRP A 58 -3.38 6.40 13.92
C TRP A 58 -3.44 7.93 13.90
N LEU A 59 -3.26 8.56 12.74
CA LEU A 59 -3.40 10.02 12.59
C LEU A 59 -4.74 10.54 13.11
N LEU A 60 -5.84 9.89 12.74
CA LEU A 60 -7.19 10.27 13.18
C LEU A 60 -7.37 10.09 14.69
N MET A 61 -6.79 9.05 15.29
CA MET A 61 -6.80 8.84 16.74
C MET A 61 -6.06 9.94 17.51
N PHE A 62 -5.02 10.57 16.96
CA PHE A 62 -4.36 11.72 17.60
C PHE A 62 -5.09 13.05 17.35
N LEU A 63 -5.99 13.11 16.37
CA LEU A 63 -6.71 14.33 15.99
C LEU A 63 -8.06 14.48 16.72
N LEU A 64 -8.66 13.37 17.16
CA LEU A 64 -9.91 13.25 17.92
C LEU A 64 -9.65 13.14 19.42
#